data_AF-A0A6V7KIB2-F1
#
_entry.id   AF-A0A6V7KIB2-F1
#
_cell.length_a   1.000
_cell.length_b   1.000
_cell.length_c   1.000
_cell.angle_alpha   90.00
_cell.angle_beta   90.00
_cell.angle_gamma   90.00
#
_symmetry.space_group_name_H-M   'P 1'
#
loop_
_entity.id
_entity.type
_entity.pdbx_description
1 polymer ?
#
loop_
_entity_poly.entity_id
_entity_poly.type
_entity_poly.pdbx_seq_one_letter_code
_entity_poly.pdbx_strand_id
1 'polypeptide(L)'
;IDGTPQVGQPSSITLSFKNPLRMELTECQFNYAGPGLSRNISIPFRDIAPLEEVRVEHQLVPQKASEKQTIVATFVSRELVDVTGSIVVDVDEA
;
A
#
# COMPACT_ATOMS: atom_id res chain seq x y z
N ILE A 1 7.04 -2.25 6.14
CA ILE A 1 6.29 -2.01 7.39
C ILE A 1 7.35 -1.88 8.45
N ASP A 2 7.37 -0.75 9.14
CA ASP A 2 8.37 -0.52 10.19
C ASP A 2 7.83 -1.09 11.51
N GLY A 3 8.54 -2.08 12.06
CA GLY A 3 8.14 -2.78 13.30
C GLY A 3 7.10 -3.90 13.14
N THR A 4 6.77 -4.53 14.28
CA THR A 4 5.69 -5.52 14.41
C THR A 4 4.37 -4.78 14.58
N PRO A 5 3.43 -4.83 13.63
CA PRO A 5 2.14 -4.18 13.79
C PRO A 5 1.37 -4.80 14.95
N GLN A 6 0.85 -3.97 15.86
CA GLN A 6 0.01 -4.41 16.97
C GLN A 6 -1.44 -3.97 16.78
N VAL A 7 -2.39 -4.78 17.26
CA VAL A 7 -3.81 -4.42 17.22
C VAL A 7 -4.06 -3.12 17.97
N GLY A 8 -4.77 -2.19 17.35
CA GLY A 8 -5.10 -0.90 17.94
C GLY A 8 -3.95 0.12 17.93
N GLN A 9 -2.74 -0.25 17.46
CA GLN A 9 -1.63 0.68 17.31
C GLN A 9 -1.47 1.19 15.87
N PRO A 10 -1.20 2.50 15.69
CA PRO A 10 -0.89 3.04 14.37
C PRO A 10 0.46 2.51 13.90
N SER A 11 0.44 1.77 12.79
CA SER A 11 1.61 1.25 12.10
C SER A 11 1.84 2.05 10.82
N SER A 12 3.07 2.51 10.59
CA SER A 12 3.44 3.19 9.35
C SER A 12 3.79 2.17 8.27
N ILE A 13 3.14 2.30 7.12
CA ILE A 13 3.48 1.56 5.90
C ILE A 13 4.01 2.51 4.85
N THR A 14 5.00 2.04 4.10
CA THR A 14 5.56 2.77 2.96
C THR A 14 5.31 1.94 1.71
N LEU A 15 4.53 2.50 0.81
CA LEU A 15 4.30 1.95 -0.53
C LEU A 15 5.31 2.61 -1.47
N SER A 16 6.26 1.82 -1.98
CA SER A 16 7.21 2.28 -2.98
C SER A 16 6.85 1.70 -4.34
N PHE A 17 6.69 2.57 -5.34
CA PHE A 17 6.43 2.17 -6.71
C PHE A 17 7.38 2.87 -7.66
N LYS A 18 7.93 2.11 -8.60
CA LYS A 18 8.85 2.61 -9.62
C LYS A 18 8.20 2.44 -10.97
N ASN A 19 8.06 3.54 -11.72
CA ASN A 19 7.49 3.50 -13.06
C ASN A 19 8.44 2.75 -14.01
N PRO A 20 8.06 1.57 -14.52
CA PRO A 20 8.89 0.83 -15.48
C PRO A 20 8.78 1.40 -16.91
N LEU A 21 7.79 2.26 -17.16
CA LEU A 21 7.52 2.84 -18.47
C LEU A 21 8.37 4.10 -18.70
N ARG A 22 8.68 4.35 -19.98
CA ARG A 22 9.36 5.56 -20.46
C ARG A 22 8.36 6.67 -20.82
N MET A 23 7.23 6.69 -20.13
CA MET A 23 6.11 7.61 -20.32
C MET A 23 5.54 7.96 -18.95
N GLU A 24 4.95 9.15 -18.85
CA GLU A 24 4.32 9.62 -17.63
C GLU A 24 3.04 8.83 -17.32
N LEU A 25 2.86 8.43 -16.08
CA LEU A 25 1.63 7.79 -15.62
C LEU A 25 0.71 8.88 -15.12
N THR A 26 -0.46 9.02 -15.75
CA THR A 26 -1.50 9.96 -15.34
C THR A 26 -2.60 9.26 -14.55
N GLU A 27 -3.32 10.03 -13.72
CA GLU A 27 -4.43 9.51 -12.89
C GLU A 27 -4.00 8.36 -11.97
N CYS A 28 -2.85 8.51 -11.30
CA CYS A 28 -2.29 7.50 -10.43
C CYS A 28 -3.08 7.35 -9.13
N GLN A 29 -3.39 6.12 -8.73
CA GLN A 29 -4.11 5.82 -7.50
C GLN A 29 -3.52 4.59 -6.83
N PHE A 30 -3.13 4.74 -5.56
CA PHE A 30 -2.69 3.63 -4.72
C PHE A 30 -3.86 3.14 -3.90
N ASN A 31 -4.24 1.90 -4.12
CA ASN A 31 -5.23 1.21 -3.30
C ASN A 31 -4.52 0.20 -2.43
N TYR A 32 -4.96 0.02 -1.20
CA TYR A 32 -4.52 -1.14 -0.42
C TYR A 32 -5.61 -1.61 0.54
N ALA A 33 -5.63 -2.91 0.77
CA ALA A 33 -6.62 -3.60 1.57
C ALA A 33 -5.99 -4.77 2.31
N GLY A 34 -6.41 -5.01 3.55
CA GLY A 34 -6.00 -6.17 4.32
C GLY A 34 -7.15 -6.68 5.18
N PRO A 35 -7.32 -8.00 5.32
CA PRO A 35 -8.29 -8.56 6.25
C PRO A 35 -7.88 -8.18 7.67
N GLY A 36 -8.76 -7.55 8.45
CA GLY A 36 -8.41 -7.07 9.80
C GLY A 36 -7.76 -5.69 9.83
N LEU A 37 -7.56 -5.04 8.69
CA LEU A 37 -7.12 -3.65 8.55
C LEU A 37 -8.26 -2.77 8.02
N SER A 38 -8.16 -1.46 8.24
CA SER A 38 -9.13 -0.48 7.76
C SER A 38 -9.53 -0.74 6.31
N ARG A 39 -10.85 -0.82 6.09
CA ARG A 39 -11.52 -0.99 4.79
C ARG A 39 -10.77 -0.26 3.69
N ASN A 40 -10.34 -1.01 2.67
CA ASN A 40 -9.87 -0.58 1.35
C ASN A 40 -9.57 0.93 1.23
N ILE A 41 -8.31 1.31 1.43
CA ILE A 41 -7.90 2.72 1.39
C ILE A 41 -7.41 3.06 0.00
N SER A 42 -7.94 4.16 -0.54
CA SER A 42 -7.59 4.70 -1.85
C SER A 42 -6.90 6.04 -1.67
N ILE A 43 -5.63 6.11 -2.07
CA ILE A 43 -4.80 7.31 -2.03
C ILE A 43 -4.61 7.80 -3.46
N PRO A 44 -5.29 8.89 -3.86
CA PRO A 44 -5.00 9.54 -5.13
C PRO A 44 -3.59 10.12 -5.09
N PHE A 45 -2.84 9.92 -6.17
CA PHE A 45 -1.47 10.39 -6.32
C PHE A 45 -1.33 11.22 -7.59
N ARG A 46 -0.33 12.11 -7.60
CA ARG A 46 -0.03 12.94 -8.77
C ARG A 46 0.55 12.11 -9.92
N ASP A 47 0.64 12.72 -11.09
CA ASP A 47 1.25 12.09 -12.25
C ASP A 47 2.73 11.75 -11.96
N ILE A 48 3.15 10.54 -12.37
CA ILE A 48 4.48 9.99 -12.12
C ILE A 48 5.31 10.08 -13.39
N ALA A 49 6.48 10.74 -13.33
CA ALA A 49 7.31 10.90 -14.50
C ALA A 49 7.87 9.55 -15.02
N PRO A 50 8.27 9.47 -16.29
CA PRO A 50 8.94 8.30 -16.84
C PRO A 50 10.16 7.90 -15.99
N LEU A 51 10.26 6.62 -15.62
CA LEU A 51 11.34 6.05 -14.81
C LEU A 51 11.48 6.64 -13.37
N GLU A 52 10.52 7.43 -12.91
CA GLU A 52 10.50 7.98 -11.55
C GLU A 52 10.11 6.91 -10.52
N GLU A 53 10.71 7.00 -9.34
CA GLU A 53 10.33 6.21 -8.17
C GLU A 53 9.59 7.08 -7.17
N VAL A 54 8.41 6.65 -6.76
CA VAL A 54 7.55 7.34 -5.81
C VAL A 54 7.37 6.51 -4.56
N ARG A 55 7.26 7.20 -3.42
CA ARG A 55 7.04 6.58 -2.12
C ARG A 55 5.90 7.29 -1.43
N VAL A 56 4.92 6.52 -0.99
CA VAL A 56 3.76 6.99 -0.25
C VAL A 56 3.82 6.37 1.14
N GLU A 57 4.00 7.22 2.14
CA GLU A 57 3.90 6.81 3.53
C GLU A 57 2.47 6.98 4.01
N HIS A 58 1.95 5.96 4.69
CA HIS A 58 0.59 5.97 5.20
C HIS A 58 0.50 5.23 6.52
N GLN A 59 -0.31 5.76 7.45
CA GLN A 59 -0.55 5.12 8.73
C GLN A 59 -1.81 4.27 8.67
N LEU A 60 -1.70 3.01 9.08
CA LEU A 60 -2.83 2.10 9.23
C LEU A 60 -2.92 1.58 10.66
N VAL A 61 -4.13 1.29 11.10
CA VAL A 61 -4.38 0.73 12.44
C VAL A 61 -5.00 -0.66 12.26
N PRO A 62 -4.27 -1.74 12.57
CA PRO A 62 -4.82 -3.08 12.57
C PRO A 62 -5.94 -3.16 13.62
N GLN A 63 -7.10 -3.68 13.22
CA GLN A 63 -8.25 -3.88 14.11
C GLN A 63 -8.32 -5.33 14.61
N LYS A 64 -7.58 -6.25 14.00
CA LYS A 64 -7.59 -7.68 14.34
C LYS A 64 -6.18 -8.24 14.35
N ALA A 65 -5.87 -9.08 15.33
CA ALA A 65 -4.61 -9.81 15.40
C ALA A 65 -4.70 -11.04 14.51
N SER A 66 -3.59 -11.33 13.82
CA SER A 66 -3.46 -12.53 13.01
C SER A 66 -1.99 -12.83 12.76
N GLU A 67 -1.61 -14.09 12.96
CA GLU A 67 -0.29 -14.61 12.59
C GLU A 67 -0.02 -14.51 11.07
N LYS A 68 -1.04 -14.36 10.21
CA LYS A 68 -0.82 -14.25 8.75
C LYS A 68 -1.78 -13.28 8.11
N GLN A 69 -1.53 -11.99 8.30
CA GLN A 69 -2.33 -10.95 7.69
C GLN A 69 -1.76 -10.56 6.32
N THR A 70 -2.48 -10.88 5.25
CA THR A 70 -2.07 -10.50 3.89
C THR A 70 -2.60 -9.11 3.54
N ILE A 71 -1.71 -8.13 3.45
CA ILE A 71 -2.03 -6.81 2.90
C ILE A 71 -1.80 -6.87 1.40
N VAL A 72 -2.83 -6.51 0.64
CA VAL A 72 -2.78 -6.40 -0.82
C VAL A 72 -2.81 -4.92 -1.17
N ALA A 73 -1.80 -4.45 -1.88
CA ALA A 73 -1.73 -3.12 -2.45
C ALA A 73 -1.88 -3.19 -3.96
N THR A 74 -2.79 -2.41 -4.53
CA THR A 74 -3.04 -2.31 -5.96
C THR A 74 -2.75 -0.89 -6.42
N PHE A 75 -1.82 -0.73 -7.35
CA PHE A 75 -1.57 0.53 -8.03
C PHE A 75 -2.33 0.55 -9.36
N VAL A 76 -3.09 1.62 -9.57
CA VAL A 76 -3.89 1.84 -10.77
C VAL A 76 -3.46 3.17 -11.38
N SER A 77 -3.21 3.18 -12.67
CA SER A 77 -2.98 4.39 -13.45
C SER A 77 -3.57 4.23 -14.85
N ARG A 78 -3.67 5.32 -15.60
CA ARG A 78 -4.23 5.30 -16.95
C ARG A 78 -3.45 4.43 -17.93
N GLU A 79 -2.12 4.54 -17.87
CA GLU A 79 -1.22 3.84 -18.80
C GLU A 79 -0.77 2.47 -18.26
N LEU A 80 -0.79 2.29 -16.93
CA LEU A 80 -0.40 1.07 -16.26
C LEU A 80 -1.50 0.61 -15.30
N VAL A 81 -2.19 -0.45 -15.71
CA VAL A 81 -3.22 -1.14 -14.92
C VAL A 81 -2.67 -2.48 -14.40
N ASP A 82 -3.36 -3.09 -13.42
CA ASP A 82 -3.03 -4.43 -12.87
C ASP A 82 -1.74 -4.57 -12.05
N VAL A 83 -1.17 -3.48 -11.52
CA VAL A 83 -0.05 -3.61 -10.58
C VAL A 83 -0.59 -3.98 -9.21
N THR A 84 -0.35 -5.22 -8.77
CA THR A 84 -0.73 -5.67 -7.43
C THR A 84 0.49 -6.22 -6.70
N GLY A 85 0.74 -5.70 -5.50
CA GLY A 85 1.69 -6.23 -4.54
C GLY A 85 0.95 -6.82 -3.35
N SER A 86 1.50 -7.87 -2.76
CA SER A 86 1.01 -8.39 -1.49
C SER A 86 2.15 -8.62 -0.53
N ILE A 87 1.88 -8.40 0.75
CA ILE A 87 2.81 -8.65 1.84
C ILE A 87 2.06 -9.36 2.96
N VAL A 88 2.69 -10.38 3.51
CA VAL A 88 2.21 -11.06 4.71
C VAL A 88 2.90 -10.41 5.90
N VAL A 89 2.11 -10.03 6.89
CA VAL A 89 2.57 -9.43 8.14
C VAL A 89 1.93 -10.17 9.30
N ASP A 90 2.75 -10.46 10.31
CA ASP A 90 2.32 -10.96 11.60
C ASP A 90 1.86 -9.77 12.45
N VAL A 91 0.60 -9.78 12.88
CA VAL A 91 0.02 -8.75 13.76
C VAL A 91 -0.19 -9.35 15.14
N ASP A 92 0.53 -8.84 16.12
CA ASP A 92 0.41 -9.25 17.52
C ASP A 92 -0.79 -8.59 18.21
N GLU A 93 -1.37 -9.28 19.19
CA GLU A 93 -2.30 -8.66 20.15
C GLU A 93 -1.55 -7.63 21.02
N ALA A 94 -2.23 -6.54 21.38
CA ALA A 94 -1.68 -5.48 22.22
C ALA A 94 -1.71 -5.82 23.71
#